data_AF-A0A7S4PYA2-F1
#
_entry.id   AF-A0A7S4PYA2-F1
#
_cell.length_a   1.000
_cell.length_b   1.000
_cell.length_c   1.000
_cell.angle_alpha   90.00
_cell.angle_beta   90.00
_cell.angle_gamma   90.00
#
_symmetry.space_group_name_H-M   'P 1'
#
loop_
_entity.id
_entity.type
_entity.pdbx_description
1 polymer ?
#
loop_
_entity_poly.entity_id
_entity_poly.type
_entity_poly.pdbx_seq_one_letter_code
_entity_poly.pdbx_strand_id
1 'polypeptide(L)'
;DASSASGPEPLPVVPLGRAGPAMPVDVDLTGCCKECYMPLHGGICAFDPEHTPIPQDLDDPELPGWFPTWLRSYQRRSMWPFAEFGPLPKMLDEDVRKLKLAPPVSPAARDLPPSSQRHPAAALWDGRPLCPRCLMPLERGRCPLEPGHDVRSPVYRDAQREPPHAEGRAPAVLPGATRLPAREAVAPAEEAKAEERPGSRPYTWLSVVDSSRLPKTIAAWLREMDEAGFLALYHDAIAGHFDSPAQVIDVYARFGEDGEPPSLDPRFLDEMQIQKLGHRRLFEKWFSERLGHSLTAGPAP
;
A
#
# COMPACT_ATOMS: atom_id res chain seq x y z
N ASP A 1 -56.53 -6.43 58.84
CA ASP A 1 -56.22 -7.26 57.65
C ASP A 1 -56.87 -6.71 56.40
N ALA A 2 -56.13 -5.91 55.64
CA ALA A 2 -56.42 -5.56 54.26
C ALA A 2 -55.12 -5.06 53.60
N SER A 3 -54.26 -6.01 53.20
CA SER A 3 -53.08 -5.73 52.40
C SER A 3 -53.46 -5.78 50.91
N SER A 4 -53.57 -4.60 50.29
CA SER A 4 -53.65 -4.47 48.83
C SER A 4 -52.28 -4.71 48.21
N ALA A 5 -52.18 -5.79 47.43
CA ALA A 5 -51.03 -6.08 46.58
C ALA A 5 -51.19 -5.35 45.24
N SER A 6 -50.28 -4.41 44.96
CA SER A 6 -50.13 -3.77 43.65
C SER A 6 -49.36 -4.70 42.71
N GLY A 7 -50.01 -5.16 41.64
CA GLY A 7 -49.38 -5.96 40.59
C GLY A 7 -48.50 -5.10 39.66
N PRO A 8 -47.47 -5.67 39.03
CA PRO A 8 -46.54 -4.95 38.16
C PRO A 8 -47.22 -4.55 36.83
N GLU A 9 -46.96 -3.29 36.44
CA GLU A 9 -47.43 -2.65 35.22
C GLU A 9 -46.79 -3.31 33.97
N PRO A 10 -47.57 -3.66 32.93
CA PRO A 10 -47.02 -4.26 31.72
C PRO A 10 -46.22 -3.23 30.90
N LEU A 11 -44.99 -3.60 30.53
CA LEU A 11 -44.09 -2.77 29.73
C LEU A 11 -44.66 -2.51 28.31
N PRO A 12 -44.42 -1.31 27.75
CA PRO A 12 -44.89 -0.93 26.43
C PRO A 12 -44.20 -1.75 25.33
N VAL A 13 -45.01 -2.30 24.42
CA VAL A 13 -44.57 -3.01 23.21
C VAL A 13 -44.02 -2.00 22.21
N VAL A 14 -42.71 -2.03 21.98
CA VAL A 14 -42.05 -1.19 20.98
C VAL A 14 -42.34 -1.74 19.57
N PRO A 15 -42.85 -0.93 18.63
CA PRO A 15 -43.10 -1.37 17.27
C PRO A 15 -41.77 -1.66 16.55
N LEU A 16 -41.59 -2.90 16.11
CA LEU A 16 -40.48 -3.34 15.26
C LEU A 16 -40.43 -2.48 13.99
N GLY A 17 -39.40 -1.64 13.89
CA GLY A 17 -39.14 -0.78 12.76
C GLY A 17 -39.04 -1.58 11.45
N ARG A 18 -39.54 -0.96 10.37
CA ARG A 18 -39.46 -1.45 8.99
C ARG A 18 -38.06 -2.00 8.70
N ALA A 19 -37.99 -3.30 8.45
CA ALA A 19 -36.82 -3.92 7.86
C ALA A 19 -36.46 -3.17 6.57
N GLY A 20 -35.25 -2.64 6.51
CA GLY A 20 -34.70 -2.05 5.29
C GLY A 20 -34.69 -3.07 4.15
N PRO A 21 -34.53 -2.63 2.89
CA PRO A 21 -34.48 -3.53 1.75
C PRO A 21 -33.40 -4.59 1.97
N ALA A 22 -33.80 -5.86 1.94
CA ALA A 22 -32.91 -6.99 2.06
C ALA A 22 -31.76 -6.83 1.06
N MET A 23 -30.52 -7.02 1.53
CA MET A 23 -29.32 -6.96 0.72
C MET A 23 -29.47 -7.86 -0.52
N PRO A 24 -28.94 -7.45 -1.69
CA PRO A 24 -29.21 -8.11 -2.95
C PRO A 24 -28.66 -9.54 -2.93
N VAL A 25 -29.46 -10.44 -3.52
CA VAL A 25 -29.18 -11.79 -4.03
C VAL A 25 -27.73 -12.24 -3.89
N ASP A 26 -27.52 -13.35 -3.19
CA ASP A 26 -26.26 -14.10 -3.13
C ASP A 26 -25.65 -14.20 -4.53
N VAL A 27 -24.60 -13.43 -4.79
CA VAL A 27 -23.87 -13.50 -6.04
C VAL A 27 -23.17 -14.85 -6.05
N ASP A 28 -23.50 -15.70 -7.02
CA ASP A 28 -22.82 -16.96 -7.20
C ASP A 28 -21.36 -16.71 -7.61
N LEU A 29 -20.46 -16.79 -6.63
CA LEU A 29 -19.02 -16.65 -6.81
C LEU A 29 -18.36 -17.99 -7.19
N THR A 30 -19.14 -19.00 -7.58
CA THR A 30 -18.60 -20.28 -8.06
C THR A 30 -17.77 -20.04 -9.32
N GLY A 31 -16.46 -20.29 -9.24
CA GLY A 31 -15.51 -20.02 -10.31
C GLY A 31 -14.76 -18.68 -10.19
N CYS A 32 -14.99 -17.91 -9.12
CA CYS A 32 -14.17 -16.73 -8.79
C CYS A 32 -13.24 -17.03 -7.62
N CYS A 33 -12.09 -16.36 -7.62
CA CYS A 33 -11.17 -16.33 -6.50
C CYS A 33 -11.85 -15.67 -5.29
N LYS A 34 -11.79 -16.31 -4.11
CA LYS A 34 -12.46 -15.81 -2.90
C LYS A 34 -11.84 -14.53 -2.32
N GLU A 35 -10.57 -14.27 -2.62
CA GLU A 35 -9.86 -13.11 -2.09
C GLU A 35 -9.97 -11.90 -3.01
N CYS A 36 -9.75 -12.08 -4.31
CA CYS A 36 -9.76 -10.96 -5.27
C CYS A 36 -11.02 -10.87 -6.15
N TYR A 37 -11.97 -11.81 -6.02
CA TYR A 37 -13.23 -11.86 -6.77
C TYR A 37 -13.07 -11.88 -8.30
N MET A 38 -11.91 -12.32 -8.80
CA MET A 38 -11.64 -12.46 -10.25
C MET A 38 -11.89 -13.90 -10.72
N PRO A 39 -12.28 -14.12 -11.99
CA PRO A 39 -12.47 -15.46 -12.55
C PRO A 39 -11.22 -16.34 -12.41
N LEU A 40 -11.43 -17.60 -12.01
CA LEU A 40 -10.39 -18.63 -11.94
C LEU A 40 -10.20 -19.26 -13.32
N HIS A 41 -8.96 -19.38 -13.76
CA HIS A 41 -8.61 -20.07 -15.01
C HIS A 41 -8.11 -21.47 -14.67
N GLY A 42 -8.94 -22.50 -14.90
CA GLY A 42 -8.63 -23.87 -14.49
C GLY A 42 -8.53 -24.04 -12.97
N GLY A 43 -9.34 -23.29 -12.21
CA GLY A 43 -9.32 -23.33 -10.74
C GLY A 43 -8.21 -22.51 -10.07
N ILE A 44 -7.40 -21.79 -10.86
CA ILE A 44 -6.22 -21.04 -10.39
C ILE A 44 -6.45 -19.54 -10.56
N CYS A 45 -6.06 -18.75 -9.56
CA CYS A 45 -6.09 -17.29 -9.65
C CYS A 45 -4.92 -16.78 -10.50
N ALA A 46 -5.22 -16.05 -11.58
CA ALA A 46 -4.20 -15.48 -12.47
C ALA A 46 -3.45 -14.27 -11.88
N PHE A 47 -3.97 -13.70 -10.79
CA PHE A 47 -3.42 -12.48 -10.18
C PHE A 47 -2.49 -12.79 -9.01
N ASP A 48 -2.85 -13.77 -8.19
CA ASP A 48 -2.06 -14.16 -7.04
C ASP A 48 -2.21 -15.67 -6.75
N PRO A 49 -1.13 -16.48 -6.83
CA PRO A 49 -1.17 -17.89 -6.49
C PRO A 49 -1.32 -18.15 -5.01
N GLU A 50 -1.20 -17.15 -4.13
CA GLU A 50 -1.50 -17.33 -2.71
C GLU A 50 -3.02 -17.46 -2.48
N HIS A 51 -3.85 -16.98 -3.42
CA HIS A 51 -5.30 -17.08 -3.31
C HIS A 51 -5.87 -18.44 -3.75
N THR A 52 -5.08 -19.34 -4.33
CA THR A 52 -5.51 -20.69 -4.73
C THR A 52 -4.42 -21.70 -4.44
N PRO A 53 -4.73 -22.91 -3.94
CA PRO A 53 -3.72 -23.92 -3.66
C PRO A 53 -2.87 -24.20 -4.90
N ILE A 54 -1.54 -24.03 -4.78
CA ILE A 54 -0.63 -24.33 -5.87
C ILE A 54 -0.64 -25.85 -6.09
N PRO A 55 -0.91 -26.34 -7.32
CA PRO A 55 -0.84 -27.75 -7.66
C PRO A 55 0.52 -28.34 -7.26
N GLN A 56 0.53 -29.54 -6.66
CA GLN A 56 1.77 -30.21 -6.25
C GLN A 56 2.56 -30.72 -7.46
N ASP A 57 1.87 -31.09 -8.54
CA ASP A 57 2.46 -31.53 -9.78
C ASP A 57 2.39 -30.41 -10.82
N LEU A 58 3.54 -29.80 -11.13
CA LEU A 58 3.65 -28.74 -12.14
C LEU A 58 3.71 -29.30 -13.57
N ASP A 59 3.85 -30.62 -13.72
CA ASP A 59 3.87 -31.32 -15.00
C ASP A 59 2.48 -31.90 -15.36
N ASP A 60 1.45 -31.61 -14.55
CA ASP A 60 0.08 -32.03 -14.81
C ASP A 60 -0.43 -31.46 -16.16
N PRO A 61 -0.83 -32.32 -17.13
CA PRO A 61 -1.31 -31.89 -18.43
C PRO A 61 -2.63 -31.10 -18.38
N GLU A 62 -3.36 -31.14 -17.27
CA GLU A 62 -4.55 -30.32 -17.05
C GLU A 62 -4.21 -28.86 -16.71
N LEU A 63 -2.96 -28.56 -16.35
CA LEU A 63 -2.55 -27.20 -16.07
C LEU A 63 -2.51 -26.37 -17.36
N PRO A 64 -3.05 -25.14 -17.33
CA PRO A 64 -2.90 -24.23 -18.45
C PRO A 64 -1.42 -24.02 -18.78
N GLY A 65 -1.04 -24.11 -20.06
CA GLY A 65 0.37 -24.00 -20.48
C GLY A 65 1.08 -22.69 -20.08
N TRP A 66 0.33 -21.65 -19.69
CA TRP A 66 0.88 -20.41 -19.14
C TRP A 66 1.29 -20.51 -17.67
N PHE A 67 0.72 -21.45 -16.89
CA PHE A 67 0.83 -21.51 -15.44
C PHE A 67 2.28 -21.71 -14.94
N PRO A 68 3.08 -22.64 -15.48
CA PRO A 68 4.47 -22.81 -15.03
C PRO A 68 5.36 -21.59 -15.29
N THR A 69 5.07 -20.81 -16.34
CA THR A 69 5.81 -19.59 -16.67
C THR A 69 5.39 -18.43 -15.77
N TRP A 70 4.10 -18.31 -15.50
CA TRP A 70 3.57 -17.31 -14.59
C TRP A 70 4.01 -17.56 -13.15
N LEU A 71 3.94 -18.79 -12.64
CA LEU A 71 4.36 -19.14 -11.28
C LEU A 71 5.85 -18.84 -11.07
N ARG A 72 6.71 -19.19 -12.05
CA ARG A 72 8.13 -18.81 -12.06
C ARG A 72 8.34 -17.30 -12.05
N SER A 73 7.51 -16.54 -12.75
CA SER A 73 7.58 -15.07 -12.75
C SER A 73 7.15 -14.49 -11.39
N TYR A 74 6.07 -15.02 -10.82
CA TYR A 74 5.51 -14.61 -9.53
C TYR A 74 6.43 -14.94 -8.35
N GLN A 75 7.04 -16.13 -8.29
CA GLN A 75 8.02 -16.48 -7.24
C GLN A 75 9.25 -15.56 -7.26
N ARG A 76 9.53 -14.95 -8.40
CA ARG A 76 10.65 -14.03 -8.60
C ARG A 76 10.22 -12.57 -8.49
N ARG A 77 8.95 -12.29 -8.14
CA ARG A 77 8.42 -10.92 -7.99
C ARG A 77 9.20 -10.08 -6.99
N SER A 78 9.76 -10.71 -5.95
CA SER A 78 10.65 -10.05 -4.98
C SER A 78 12.02 -9.68 -5.55
N MET A 79 12.44 -10.33 -6.64
CA MET A 79 13.69 -10.03 -7.33
C MET A 79 13.51 -8.99 -8.44
N TRP A 80 12.33 -8.90 -9.06
CA TRP A 80 12.04 -7.92 -10.09
C TRP A 80 11.81 -6.53 -9.47
N PRO A 81 12.57 -5.50 -9.87
CA PRO A 81 12.51 -4.19 -9.23
C PRO A 81 11.41 -3.29 -9.82
N PHE A 82 10.34 -3.84 -10.37
CA PHE A 82 9.32 -3.03 -11.02
C PHE A 82 8.03 -2.98 -10.20
N ALA A 83 7.47 -1.77 -10.16
CA ALA A 83 6.03 -1.51 -10.03
C ALA A 83 5.27 -1.69 -11.36
N GLU A 84 5.90 -2.27 -12.40
CA GLU A 84 5.26 -2.56 -13.68
C GLU A 84 5.20 -4.07 -13.87
N PHE A 85 4.07 -4.68 -13.51
CA PHE A 85 3.56 -5.75 -14.35
C PHE A 85 3.41 -5.12 -15.75
N GLY A 86 4.09 -5.67 -16.75
CA GLY A 86 3.82 -5.32 -18.15
C GLY A 86 2.32 -5.46 -18.45
N PRO A 87 1.83 -4.92 -19.58
CA PRO A 87 0.41 -5.08 -19.93
C PRO A 87 0.03 -6.54 -19.74
N LEU A 88 -1.07 -6.77 -19.01
CA LEU A 88 -1.61 -8.10 -18.77
C LEU A 88 -1.54 -8.91 -20.08
N PRO A 89 -1.27 -10.23 -20.02
CA PRO A 89 -1.42 -11.09 -21.18
C PRO A 89 -2.72 -10.71 -21.89
N LYS A 90 -2.66 -10.48 -23.21
CA LYS A 90 -3.87 -10.13 -23.97
C LYS A 90 -4.89 -11.23 -23.70
N MET A 91 -5.86 -10.93 -22.84
CA MET A 91 -7.04 -11.75 -22.66
C MET A 91 -7.61 -11.93 -24.06
N LEU A 92 -7.78 -13.18 -24.50
CA LEU A 92 -8.37 -13.43 -25.81
C LEU A 92 -9.73 -12.73 -25.85
N ASP A 93 -10.06 -12.10 -26.97
CA ASP A 93 -11.29 -11.30 -27.11
C ASP A 93 -12.57 -12.09 -26.75
N GLU A 94 -12.50 -13.42 -26.80
CA GLU A 94 -13.57 -14.35 -26.43
C GLU A 94 -13.93 -14.29 -24.94
N ASP A 95 -12.95 -13.99 -24.06
CA ASP A 95 -13.15 -13.88 -22.61
C ASP A 95 -13.68 -12.49 -22.22
N VAL A 96 -13.26 -11.43 -22.93
CA VAL A 96 -13.67 -10.04 -22.66
C VAL A 96 -15.11 -9.78 -23.11
N ARG A 97 -15.56 -10.39 -24.21
CA ARG A 97 -16.94 -10.22 -24.73
C ARG A 97 -18.02 -10.74 -23.79
N LYS A 98 -17.68 -11.62 -22.84
CA LYS A 98 -18.62 -12.14 -21.84
C LYS A 98 -18.73 -11.25 -20.60
N LEU A 99 -17.81 -10.28 -20.43
CA LEU A 99 -17.79 -9.38 -19.28
C LEU A 99 -18.39 -8.02 -19.66
N LYS A 100 -19.56 -7.69 -19.12
CA LYS A 100 -20.15 -6.34 -19.21
C LYS A 100 -19.37 -5.38 -18.29
N LEU A 101 -18.26 -4.84 -18.77
CA LEU A 101 -17.49 -3.83 -18.04
C LEU A 101 -17.93 -2.41 -18.43
N ALA A 102 -17.94 -1.53 -17.42
CA ALA A 102 -18.24 -0.11 -17.53
C ALA A 102 -17.20 0.64 -18.41
N PRO A 103 -17.55 1.82 -18.97
CA PRO A 103 -16.66 2.55 -19.88
C PRO A 103 -15.35 2.99 -19.21
N PRO A 104 -14.25 3.13 -19.99
CA PRO A 104 -12.93 3.42 -19.46
C PRO A 104 -12.84 4.84 -18.85
N VAL A 105 -12.14 4.92 -17.71
CA VAL A 105 -11.79 6.17 -17.03
C VAL A 105 -10.66 6.89 -17.79
N SER A 106 -10.74 8.22 -17.79
CA SER A 106 -9.99 9.17 -18.63
C SER A 106 -8.45 9.14 -18.45
N PRO A 107 -7.66 9.50 -19.49
CA PRO A 107 -6.20 9.38 -19.50
C PRO A 107 -5.53 10.67 -18.98
N ALA A 108 -5.45 10.86 -17.66
CA ALA A 108 -4.80 12.04 -17.06
C ALA A 108 -3.47 11.75 -16.31
N ALA A 109 -2.94 10.53 -16.37
CA ALA A 109 -1.76 10.12 -15.59
C ALA A 109 -0.45 10.08 -16.41
N ARG A 110 -0.10 11.14 -17.15
CA ARG A 110 1.04 11.10 -18.10
C ARG A 110 2.30 11.89 -17.77
N ASP A 111 2.37 12.67 -16.69
CA ASP A 111 3.52 13.56 -16.45
C ASP A 111 4.16 13.42 -15.06
N LEU A 112 4.72 12.25 -14.76
CA LEU A 112 5.68 12.09 -13.65
C LEU A 112 7.10 11.85 -14.20
N PRO A 113 8.15 12.50 -13.65
CA PRO A 113 9.52 12.33 -14.11
C PRO A 113 9.99 10.88 -13.91
N PRO A 114 10.68 10.26 -14.89
CA PRO A 114 11.05 8.83 -14.87
C PRO A 114 11.93 8.38 -13.69
N SER A 115 12.57 9.31 -13.00
CA SER A 115 13.42 9.06 -11.83
C SER A 115 12.62 8.79 -10.55
N SER A 116 11.40 9.34 -10.43
CA SER A 116 10.59 9.28 -9.20
C SER A 116 9.72 8.02 -9.11
N GLN A 117 9.67 7.21 -10.17
CA GLN A 117 8.93 5.94 -10.22
C GLN A 117 9.82 4.69 -10.01
N ARG A 118 11.12 4.88 -9.76
CA ARG A 118 12.05 3.75 -9.67
C ARG A 118 12.13 3.25 -8.23
N HIS A 119 11.71 2.00 -8.03
CA HIS A 119 11.97 1.27 -6.78
C HIS A 119 13.50 1.24 -6.51
N PRO A 120 13.98 1.34 -5.26
CA PRO A 120 15.42 1.33 -4.96
C PRO A 120 16.17 0.14 -5.55
N ALA A 121 15.51 -1.02 -5.67
CA ALA A 121 16.08 -2.21 -6.31
C ALA A 121 16.30 -2.05 -7.83
N ALA A 122 15.65 -1.10 -8.50
CA ALA A 122 15.82 -0.86 -9.93
C ALA A 122 17.19 -0.25 -10.24
N ALA A 123 17.73 0.51 -9.28
CA ALA A 123 19.10 1.01 -9.33
C ALA A 123 20.14 -0.13 -9.27
N LEU A 124 19.83 -1.27 -8.62
CA LEU A 124 20.75 -2.41 -8.55
C LEU A 124 20.95 -3.09 -9.92
N TRP A 125 20.00 -2.90 -10.83
CA TRP A 125 20.01 -3.49 -12.17
C TRP A 125 20.55 -2.52 -13.21
N ASP A 126 20.70 -1.25 -12.85
CA ASP A 126 21.17 -0.23 -13.76
C ASP A 126 22.62 -0.53 -14.18
N GLY A 127 22.87 -0.54 -15.49
CA GLY A 127 24.16 -0.89 -16.07
C GLY A 127 24.54 -2.38 -16.06
N ARG A 128 23.70 -3.31 -15.57
CA ARG A 128 23.99 -4.75 -15.69
C ARG A 128 23.54 -5.30 -17.06
N PRO A 129 24.33 -6.16 -17.71
CA PRO A 129 23.89 -6.88 -18.90
C PRO A 129 22.73 -7.82 -18.55
N LEU A 130 21.69 -7.84 -19.37
CA LEU A 130 20.52 -8.69 -19.23
C LEU A 130 20.60 -9.86 -20.22
N CYS A 131 20.06 -11.02 -19.82
CA CYS A 131 19.91 -12.16 -20.72
C CYS A 131 18.93 -11.80 -21.86
N PRO A 132 19.27 -12.05 -23.14
CA PRO A 132 18.39 -11.71 -24.26
C PRO A 132 17.09 -12.53 -24.31
N ARG A 133 17.03 -13.67 -23.61
CA ARG A 133 15.86 -14.56 -23.59
C ARG A 133 14.88 -14.22 -22.47
N CYS A 134 15.38 -13.99 -21.25
CA CYS A 134 14.53 -13.80 -20.07
C CYS A 134 14.66 -12.43 -19.40
N LEU A 135 15.51 -11.55 -19.94
CA LEU A 135 15.75 -10.18 -19.46
C LEU A 135 16.22 -10.07 -18.00
N MET A 136 16.73 -11.16 -17.43
CA MET A 136 17.33 -11.16 -16.10
C MET A 136 18.77 -10.66 -16.12
N PRO A 137 19.23 -9.93 -15.08
CA PRO A 137 20.64 -9.58 -14.93
C PRO A 137 21.53 -10.83 -14.96
N LEU A 138 22.57 -10.77 -15.77
CA LEU A 138 23.54 -11.86 -15.85
C LEU A 138 24.41 -11.89 -14.60
N GLU A 139 24.63 -13.09 -14.07
CA GLU A 139 25.55 -13.33 -12.96
C GLU A 139 26.79 -14.02 -13.50
N ARG A 140 27.94 -13.35 -13.39
CA ARG A 140 29.24 -13.86 -13.90
C ARG A 140 29.16 -14.30 -15.37
N GLY A 141 28.41 -13.55 -16.19
CA GLY A 141 28.25 -13.83 -17.61
C GLY A 141 27.38 -15.05 -17.93
N ARG A 142 26.53 -15.49 -17.00
CA ARG A 142 25.56 -16.58 -17.21
C ARG A 142 24.15 -16.14 -16.86
N CYS A 143 23.17 -16.71 -17.55
CA CYS A 143 21.78 -16.53 -17.20
C CYS A 143 21.48 -17.29 -15.90
N PRO A 144 20.99 -16.63 -14.84
CA PRO A 144 20.70 -17.29 -13.57
C PRO A 144 19.46 -18.21 -13.64
N LEU A 145 18.63 -18.07 -14.69
CA LEU A 145 17.41 -18.86 -14.86
C LEU A 145 17.65 -20.18 -15.59
N GLU A 146 18.40 -20.12 -16.68
CA GLU A 146 18.56 -21.25 -17.59
C GLU A 146 20.00 -21.25 -18.09
N PRO A 147 20.84 -22.21 -17.65
CA PRO A 147 22.23 -22.31 -18.09
C PRO A 147 22.40 -22.43 -19.60
N GLY A 148 21.35 -22.89 -20.31
CA GLY A 148 21.33 -23.04 -21.77
C GLY A 148 21.01 -21.76 -22.54
N HIS A 149 20.66 -20.65 -21.88
CA HIS A 149 20.44 -19.40 -22.59
C HIS A 149 21.76 -18.87 -23.19
N ASP A 150 21.74 -18.59 -24.49
CA ASP A 150 22.84 -17.88 -25.14
C ASP A 150 22.88 -16.43 -24.66
N VAL A 151 23.98 -16.09 -23.99
CA VAL A 151 24.23 -14.77 -23.39
C VAL A 151 25.42 -14.08 -24.05
N ARG A 152 25.87 -14.56 -25.22
CA ARG A 152 26.94 -13.94 -26.01
C ARG A 152 26.59 -12.52 -26.48
N SER A 153 25.29 -12.24 -26.63
CA SER A 153 24.76 -10.92 -26.98
C SER A 153 23.81 -10.43 -25.89
N PRO A 154 24.33 -9.93 -24.75
CA PRO A 154 23.47 -9.41 -23.67
C PRO A 154 22.71 -8.16 -24.12
N VAL A 155 21.51 -7.98 -23.58
CA VAL A 155 20.69 -6.79 -23.80
C VAL A 155 20.96 -5.80 -22.67
N TYR A 156 21.08 -4.51 -22.99
CA TYR A 156 21.18 -3.44 -22.00
C TYR A 156 19.86 -2.67 -21.97
N ARG A 157 19.44 -2.27 -20.76
CA ARG A 157 18.15 -1.59 -20.56
C ARG A 157 18.12 -0.21 -21.23
N ASP A 158 19.26 0.46 -21.29
CA ASP A 158 19.45 1.67 -22.09
C ASP A 158 20.03 1.32 -23.46
N ALA A 159 19.16 1.29 -24.48
CA ALA A 159 19.55 1.04 -25.87
C ALA A 159 20.52 2.11 -26.44
N GLN A 160 20.63 3.27 -25.78
CA GLN A 160 21.53 4.36 -26.14
C GLN A 160 22.96 4.19 -25.59
N ARG A 161 23.20 3.19 -24.73
CA ARG A 161 24.51 2.98 -24.12
C ARG A 161 25.29 1.99 -24.97
N GLU A 162 26.24 2.48 -25.75
CA GLU A 162 27.19 1.60 -26.42
C GLU A 162 28.00 0.79 -25.38
N PRO A 163 28.22 -0.51 -25.62
CA PRO A 163 29.02 -1.33 -24.71
C PRO A 163 30.40 -0.67 -24.57
N PRO A 164 30.98 -0.62 -23.36
CA PRO A 164 32.31 -0.06 -23.19
C PRO A 164 33.27 -0.83 -24.11
N HIS A 165 33.73 -0.15 -25.17
CA HIS A 165 34.74 -0.68 -26.06
C HIS A 165 35.93 -1.09 -25.19
N ALA A 166 36.30 -2.37 -25.25
CA ALA A 166 37.46 -2.92 -24.59
C ALA A 166 38.74 -2.40 -25.27
N GLU A 167 39.02 -1.09 -25.17
CA GLU A 167 40.28 -0.53 -25.56
C GLU A 167 41.26 -0.67 -24.39
N GLY A 168 42.21 -1.59 -24.57
CA GLY A 168 43.29 -1.80 -23.63
C GLY A 168 44.16 -0.56 -23.50
N ARG A 169 44.36 -0.09 -22.27
CA ARG A 169 45.59 0.58 -21.87
C ARG A 169 45.72 0.62 -20.35
N ALA A 170 46.77 -0.04 -19.85
CA ALA A 170 47.27 0.20 -18.50
C ALA A 170 47.85 1.62 -18.40
N PRO A 171 47.72 2.27 -17.23
CA PRO A 171 48.82 3.12 -16.78
C PRO A 171 49.26 2.78 -15.34
N ALA A 172 50.58 2.60 -15.27
CA ALA A 172 51.52 3.12 -14.28
C ALA A 172 51.00 3.48 -12.88
N VAL A 173 51.60 2.75 -11.94
CA VAL A 173 51.86 3.09 -10.54
C VAL A 173 52.36 4.53 -10.36
N LEU A 174 51.72 5.29 -9.45
CA LEU A 174 52.38 6.35 -8.69
C LEU A 174 51.93 6.31 -7.21
N PRO A 175 52.85 6.43 -6.24
CA PRO A 175 52.53 6.61 -4.83
C PRO A 175 52.47 8.10 -4.49
N GLY A 176 51.45 8.51 -3.74
CA GLY A 176 51.28 9.92 -3.34
C GLY A 176 50.31 10.06 -2.19
N ALA A 177 50.79 9.77 -0.99
CA ALA A 177 50.09 10.02 0.26
C ALA A 177 49.75 11.51 0.38
N THR A 178 48.46 11.84 0.39
CA THR A 178 47.98 13.17 0.78
C THR A 178 47.10 13.02 2.02
N ARG A 179 47.52 13.72 3.08
CA ARG A 179 46.90 13.82 4.40
C ARG A 179 45.41 14.17 4.31
N LEU A 180 44.61 13.44 5.08
CA LEU A 180 43.26 13.83 5.46
C LEU A 180 43.33 15.04 6.42
N PRO A 181 42.60 16.15 6.17
CA PRO A 181 42.29 17.09 7.23
C PRO A 181 41.23 16.50 8.16
N ALA A 182 41.40 16.78 9.45
CA ALA A 182 40.53 16.37 10.54
C ALA A 182 39.08 16.83 10.29
N ARG A 183 38.13 15.91 10.49
CA ARG A 183 36.70 16.26 10.57
C ARG A 183 36.48 17.02 11.88
N GLU A 184 36.27 18.32 11.73
CA GLU A 184 35.67 19.21 12.71
C GLU A 184 34.33 18.66 13.19
N ALA A 185 34.09 18.82 14.49
CA ALA A 185 32.87 18.40 15.17
C ALA A 185 31.65 19.12 14.58
N VAL A 186 30.69 18.34 14.10
CA VAL A 186 29.38 18.84 13.68
C VAL A 186 28.61 19.24 14.93
N ALA A 187 28.34 20.55 15.04
CA ALA A 187 27.50 21.17 16.06
C ALA A 187 26.05 20.62 16.02
N PRO A 188 25.33 20.63 17.15
CA PRO A 188 23.98 20.08 17.22
C PRO A 188 22.95 21.04 16.64
N ALA A 189 21.96 20.45 15.97
CA ALA A 189 20.57 20.88 15.83
C ALA A 189 20.35 22.38 15.58
N GLU A 190 20.18 22.73 14.30
CA GLU A 190 19.51 23.97 13.92
C GLU A 190 18.11 24.04 14.54
N GLU A 191 17.85 25.17 15.18
CA GLU A 191 16.56 25.66 15.62
C GLU A 191 15.54 25.54 14.49
N ALA A 192 14.51 24.72 14.71
CA ALA A 192 13.30 24.74 13.94
C ALA A 192 12.72 26.15 13.97
N LYS A 193 12.91 26.84 12.84
CA LYS A 193 12.34 28.14 12.51
C LYS A 193 10.84 28.07 12.76
N ALA A 194 10.39 28.74 13.81
CA ALA A 194 8.98 28.89 14.15
C ALA A 194 8.28 29.64 13.01
N GLU A 195 7.78 28.90 12.03
CA GLU A 195 6.82 29.42 11.07
C GLU A 195 5.62 29.94 11.85
N GLU A 196 5.26 31.18 11.54
CA GLU A 196 4.14 31.90 12.12
C GLU A 196 2.89 31.04 12.06
N ARG A 197 2.44 30.59 13.24
CA ARG A 197 1.20 29.82 13.41
C ARG A 197 0.07 30.54 12.66
N PRO A 198 -0.49 29.94 11.59
CA PRO A 198 -1.63 30.51 10.89
C PRO A 198 -2.71 30.80 11.91
N GLY A 199 -3.24 32.03 11.85
CA GLY A 199 -4.13 32.62 12.84
C GLY A 199 -5.08 31.62 13.48
N SER A 200 -5.04 31.58 14.82
CA SER A 200 -5.86 30.77 15.71
C SER A 200 -7.34 30.88 15.31
N ARG A 201 -7.77 30.00 14.40
CA ARG A 201 -9.18 29.78 14.11
C ARG A 201 -9.78 29.20 15.38
N PRO A 202 -10.90 29.75 15.89
CA PRO A 202 -11.53 29.22 17.09
C PRO A 202 -11.88 27.75 16.85
N TYR A 203 -11.29 26.87 17.66
CA TYR A 203 -11.40 25.41 17.62
C TYR A 203 -12.81 24.91 18.03
N THR A 204 -13.88 25.40 17.40
CA THR A 204 -15.25 24.99 17.72
C THR A 204 -15.55 23.53 17.39
N TRP A 205 -14.72 22.87 16.57
CA TRP A 205 -14.94 21.49 16.16
C TRP A 205 -14.37 20.45 17.13
N LEU A 206 -13.45 20.83 18.03
CA LEU A 206 -12.97 19.92 19.09
C LEU A 206 -14.10 19.44 20.01
N SER A 207 -15.20 20.18 20.09
CA SER A 207 -16.39 19.75 20.83
C SER A 207 -17.16 18.61 20.17
N VAL A 208 -16.94 18.34 18.88
CA VAL A 208 -17.67 17.32 18.11
C VAL A 208 -17.08 15.93 18.30
N VAL A 209 -15.76 15.84 18.48
CA VAL A 209 -15.12 14.55 18.73
C VAL A 209 -15.12 14.29 20.24
N ASP A 210 -15.90 13.30 20.66
CA ASP A 210 -15.95 12.85 22.05
C ASP A 210 -14.58 12.29 22.46
N SER A 211 -13.73 13.17 22.97
CA SER A 211 -12.36 12.86 23.39
C SER A 211 -12.32 11.78 24.48
N SER A 212 -13.44 11.50 25.16
CA SER A 212 -13.54 10.43 26.14
C SER A 212 -13.53 9.03 25.51
N ARG A 213 -13.91 8.92 24.23
CA ARG A 213 -13.91 7.65 23.47
C ARG A 213 -12.58 7.36 22.78
N LEU A 214 -11.71 8.37 22.67
CA LEU A 214 -10.40 8.20 22.07
C LEU A 214 -9.46 7.48 23.05
N PRO A 215 -8.53 6.65 22.55
CA PRO A 215 -7.47 6.08 23.38
C PRO A 215 -6.66 7.18 24.08
N LYS A 216 -6.32 6.96 25.35
CA LYS A 216 -5.59 7.94 26.18
C LYS A 216 -4.12 8.10 25.80
N THR A 217 -3.54 7.13 25.10
CA THR A 217 -2.11 7.11 24.75
C THR A 217 -1.91 6.76 23.28
N ILE A 218 -0.82 7.25 22.68
CA ILE A 218 -0.43 6.94 21.30
C ILE A 218 -0.25 5.43 21.09
N ALA A 219 0.36 4.72 22.06
CA ALA A 219 0.52 3.27 21.97
C ALA A 219 -0.81 2.50 21.92
N ALA A 220 -1.80 2.91 22.72
CA ALA A 220 -3.12 2.29 22.69
C ALA A 220 -3.86 2.59 21.38
N TRP A 221 -3.70 3.80 20.86
CA TRP A 221 -4.25 4.22 19.57
C TRP A 221 -3.71 3.42 18.39
N LEU A 222 -2.38 3.26 18.30
CA LEU A 222 -1.76 2.46 17.23
C LEU A 222 -2.16 0.98 17.29
N ARG A 223 -2.33 0.43 18.50
CA ARG A 223 -2.80 -0.96 18.69
C ARG A 223 -4.26 -1.15 18.26
N GLU A 224 -5.10 -0.12 18.46
CA GLU A 224 -6.49 -0.17 18.03
C GLU A 224 -6.61 -0.20 16.49
N MET A 225 -5.73 0.53 15.78
CA MET A 225 -5.67 0.52 14.32
C MET A 225 -5.15 -0.81 13.76
N ASP A 226 -4.19 -1.41 14.46
CA ASP A 226 -3.47 -2.58 14.02
C ASP A 226 -3.10 -3.48 15.21
N GLU A 227 -3.91 -4.50 15.43
CA GLU A 227 -3.71 -5.47 16.50
C GLU A 227 -2.43 -6.29 16.30
N ALA A 228 -1.95 -6.44 15.06
CA ALA A 228 -0.72 -7.17 14.76
C ALA A 228 0.54 -6.37 15.12
N GLY A 229 0.42 -5.05 15.36
CA GLY A 229 1.49 -4.21 15.87
C GLY A 229 2.53 -3.77 14.83
N PHE A 230 2.25 -3.89 13.53
CA PHE A 230 3.07 -3.29 12.47
C PHE A 230 3.14 -1.77 12.57
N LEU A 231 2.10 -1.11 13.10
CA LEU A 231 2.12 0.33 13.34
C LEU A 231 2.89 0.76 14.60
N ALA A 232 3.24 -0.16 15.50
CA ALA A 232 3.95 0.16 16.75
C ALA A 232 5.32 0.81 16.50
N LEU A 233 5.94 0.56 15.35
CA LEU A 233 7.23 1.16 14.97
C LEU A 233 7.17 2.68 14.77
N TYR A 234 5.98 3.27 14.57
CA TYR A 234 5.80 4.72 14.46
C TYR A 234 5.55 5.39 15.82
N HIS A 235 5.46 4.62 16.91
CA HIS A 235 5.14 5.13 18.24
C HIS A 235 6.07 6.26 18.65
N ASP A 236 7.38 6.06 18.59
CA ASP A 236 8.35 7.03 19.12
C ASP A 236 8.38 8.32 18.28
N ALA A 237 8.21 8.21 16.96
CA ALA A 237 8.09 9.36 16.08
C ALA A 237 6.83 10.18 16.45
N ILE A 238 5.67 9.53 16.54
CA ILE A 238 4.40 10.23 16.83
C ILE A 238 4.39 10.79 18.26
N ALA A 239 4.81 10.01 19.25
CA ALA A 239 4.85 10.42 20.65
C ALA A 239 5.89 11.53 20.92
N GLY A 240 6.90 11.68 20.05
CA GLY A 240 7.85 12.79 20.10
C GLY A 240 7.24 14.14 19.71
N HIS A 241 6.12 14.13 18.97
CA HIS A 241 5.44 15.33 18.49
C HIS A 241 4.09 15.59 19.17
N PHE A 242 3.46 14.55 19.73
CA PHE A 242 2.11 14.62 20.31
C PHE A 242 2.02 13.84 21.62
N ASP A 243 1.36 14.43 22.61
CA ASP A 243 1.09 13.81 23.90
C ASP A 243 -0.10 12.83 23.84
N SER A 244 -1.03 13.05 22.90
CA SER A 244 -2.26 12.26 22.80
C SER A 244 -2.82 12.18 21.38
N PRO A 245 -3.61 11.12 21.06
CA PRO A 245 -4.28 11.01 19.76
C PRO A 245 -5.24 12.16 19.46
N ALA A 246 -5.83 12.76 20.51
CA ALA A 246 -6.71 13.91 20.37
C ALA A 246 -5.98 15.11 19.74
N GLN A 247 -4.71 15.35 20.09
CA GLN A 247 -3.89 16.40 19.48
C GLN A 247 -3.58 16.09 18.01
N VAL A 248 -3.35 14.81 17.66
CA VAL A 248 -3.11 14.42 16.25
C VAL A 248 -4.36 14.72 15.41
N ILE A 249 -5.53 14.34 15.91
CA ILE A 249 -6.81 14.65 15.27
C ILE A 249 -6.97 16.17 15.17
N ASP A 250 -6.68 16.90 16.25
CA ASP A 250 -6.79 18.36 16.31
C ASP A 250 -5.97 19.08 15.21
N VAL A 251 -4.77 18.59 14.93
CA VAL A 251 -3.84 19.24 13.99
C VAL A 251 -4.07 18.80 12.54
N TYR A 252 -4.37 17.51 12.31
CA TYR A 252 -4.36 16.92 10.97
C TYR A 252 -5.71 16.40 10.46
N ALA A 253 -6.76 16.35 11.28
CA ALA A 253 -8.08 16.03 10.75
C ALA A 253 -8.61 17.17 9.89
N ARG A 254 -9.07 16.85 8.69
CA ARG A 254 -9.75 17.75 7.77
C ARG A 254 -11.20 17.31 7.64
N PHE A 255 -12.10 18.16 8.10
CA PHE A 255 -13.52 17.99 7.88
C PHE A 255 -13.86 18.70 6.59
N GLY A 256 -14.40 17.95 5.63
CA GLY A 256 -14.88 18.56 4.39
C GLY A 256 -16.12 19.42 4.63
N GLU A 257 -16.40 20.29 3.67
CA GLU A 257 -17.67 21.02 3.63
C GLU A 257 -18.80 20.03 3.26
N ASP A 258 -20.02 20.29 3.74
CA ASP A 258 -21.25 19.60 3.31
C ASP A 258 -21.26 18.06 3.40
N GLY A 259 -20.89 17.51 4.56
CA GLY A 259 -21.10 16.09 4.86
C GLY A 259 -20.11 15.14 4.22
N GLU A 260 -19.07 15.66 3.59
CA GLU A 260 -17.90 14.86 3.19
C GLU A 260 -17.27 14.20 4.43
N PRO A 261 -16.85 12.93 4.33
CA PRO A 261 -16.27 12.22 5.46
C PRO A 261 -14.97 12.92 5.91
N PRO A 262 -14.70 12.93 7.22
CA PRO A 262 -13.45 13.45 7.75
C PRO A 262 -12.27 12.68 7.14
N SER A 263 -11.29 13.43 6.65
CA SER A 263 -10.09 12.90 6.02
C SER A 263 -8.84 13.28 6.82
N LEU A 264 -7.80 12.47 6.70
CA LEU A 264 -6.49 12.72 7.29
C LEU A 264 -5.65 13.58 6.34
N ASP A 265 -5.11 14.69 6.82
CA ASP A 265 -4.18 15.53 6.06
C ASP A 265 -2.92 14.73 5.70
N PRO A 266 -2.56 14.58 4.40
CA PRO A 266 -1.40 13.80 3.96
C PRO A 266 -0.08 14.24 4.60
N ARG A 267 0.03 15.50 5.04
CA ARG A 267 1.23 16.02 5.71
C ARG A 267 1.59 15.24 6.97
N PHE A 268 0.59 14.70 7.70
CA PHE A 268 0.84 13.82 8.84
C PHE A 268 1.68 12.60 8.44
N LEU A 269 1.31 11.95 7.33
CA LEU A 269 1.96 10.73 6.87
C LEU A 269 3.40 11.02 6.44
N ASP A 270 3.62 12.18 5.82
CA ASP A 270 4.93 12.60 5.34
C ASP A 270 5.85 13.00 6.51
N GLU A 271 5.35 13.78 7.46
CA GLU A 271 6.10 14.23 8.65
C GLU A 271 6.47 13.06 9.57
N MET A 272 5.57 12.09 9.76
CA MET A 272 5.85 10.88 10.56
C MET A 272 6.60 9.79 9.75
N GLN A 273 7.00 10.09 8.51
CA GLN A 273 7.73 9.18 7.61
C GLN A 273 7.02 7.82 7.37
N ILE A 274 5.69 7.84 7.29
CA ILE A 274 4.85 6.67 7.02
C ILE A 274 4.81 6.42 5.50
N GLN A 275 5.84 5.79 4.97
CA GLN A 275 6.00 5.57 3.53
C GLN A 275 5.27 4.33 2.99
N LYS A 276 5.06 3.31 3.84
CA LYS A 276 4.44 2.04 3.42
C LYS A 276 2.96 2.26 3.10
N LEU A 277 2.56 1.98 1.86
CA LEU A 277 1.17 2.19 1.38
C LEU A 277 0.13 1.49 2.27
N GLY A 278 0.39 0.25 2.71
CA GLY A 278 -0.51 -0.47 3.60
C GLY A 278 -0.73 0.25 4.93
N HIS A 279 0.32 0.84 5.50
CA HIS A 279 0.23 1.57 6.77
C HIS A 279 -0.53 2.89 6.59
N ARG A 280 -0.27 3.63 5.51
CA ARG A 280 -1.01 4.87 5.17
C ARG A 280 -2.52 4.62 5.10
N ARG A 281 -2.92 3.54 4.43
CA ARG A 281 -4.34 3.13 4.32
C ARG A 281 -4.97 2.81 5.68
N LEU A 282 -4.23 2.24 6.63
CA LEU A 282 -4.76 1.97 7.97
C LEU A 282 -5.10 3.27 8.71
N PHE A 283 -4.22 4.27 8.63
CA PHE A 283 -4.49 5.59 9.21
C PHE A 283 -5.70 6.26 8.55
N GLU A 284 -5.73 6.35 7.21
CA GLU A 284 -6.83 6.95 6.45
C GLU A 284 -8.18 6.26 6.73
N LYS A 285 -8.18 4.93 6.79
CA LYS A 285 -9.35 4.11 7.11
C LYS A 285 -9.85 4.42 8.52
N TRP A 286 -8.96 4.40 9.51
CA TRP A 286 -9.33 4.63 10.91
C TRP A 286 -9.94 6.03 11.11
N PHE A 287 -9.38 7.06 10.46
CA PHE A 287 -9.95 8.43 10.51
C PHE A 287 -11.35 8.48 9.90
N SER A 288 -11.52 7.91 8.71
CA SER A 288 -12.82 7.86 8.03
C SER A 288 -13.87 7.13 8.87
N GLU A 289 -13.52 5.98 9.45
CA GLU A 289 -14.44 5.17 10.26
C GLU A 289 -14.73 5.84 11.60
N ARG A 290 -13.73 6.15 12.44
CA ARG A 290 -13.99 6.64 13.80
C ARG A 290 -14.61 8.03 13.83
N LEU A 291 -14.15 8.93 12.98
CA LEU A 291 -14.66 10.30 12.95
C LEU A 291 -15.97 10.39 12.15
N GLY A 292 -16.15 9.57 11.10
CA GLY A 292 -17.39 9.53 10.32
C GLY A 292 -18.61 9.10 11.13
N HIS A 293 -18.48 8.06 11.97
CA HIS A 293 -19.59 7.61 12.84
C HIS A 293 -19.97 8.65 13.90
N SER A 294 -19.03 9.49 14.33
CA SER A 294 -19.30 10.51 15.35
C SER A 294 -20.14 11.67 14.80
N LEU A 295 -20.05 11.94 13.50
CA LEU A 295 -20.79 13.03 12.83
C LEU A 295 -22.22 12.62 12.43
N THR A 296 -22.44 11.34 12.08
CA THR A 296 -23.77 10.85 11.70
C THR A 296 -24.67 10.59 12.88
N ALA A 297 -24.11 10.35 14.07
CA ALA A 297 -24.84 10.19 15.32
C ALA A 297 -25.26 11.53 15.94
N GLY A 298 -25.81 12.44 15.12
CA GLY A 298 -26.44 13.67 15.60
C GLY A 298 -27.45 13.37 16.72
N PRO A 299 -27.61 14.28 17.70
CA PRO A 299 -28.53 14.07 18.81
C PRO A 299 -29.91 13.72 18.23
N ALA A 300 -30.42 12.55 18.61
CA ALA A 300 -31.76 12.13 18.22
C ALA A 300 -32.75 13.25 18.59
N PRO A 301 -33.60 13.70 17.65
CA PRO A 301 -34.52 14.82 17.88
C PRO A 301 -35.53 14.52 19.00
#